data_AF-A0A3B9XNU6-F1
#
_entry.id   AF-A0A3B9XNU6-F1
#
_cell.length_a   1.000
_cell.length_b   1.000
_cell.length_c   1.000
_cell.angle_alpha   90.00
_cell.angle_beta   90.00
_cell.angle_gamma   90.00
#
_symmetry.space_group_name_H-M   'P 1'
#
loop_
_entity.id
_entity.type
_entity.pdbx_description
1 polymer ?
#
loop_
_entity_poly.entity_id
_entity_poly.type
_entity_poly.pdbx_seq_one_letter_code
_entity_poly.pdbx_strand_id
1 'polypeptide(L)' 'LVIRGTGWLDHGEQGLEQIRQVPLKTVDGTTVTVSDVAQVALGSEIRQGAVTMSRKNADGNVENLGEIVSGIVLKR' A
#
# COMPACT_ATOMS: atom_id res chain seq x y z
N LEU A 1 7.15 12.66 -26.72
CA LEU A 1 6.59 13.49 -25.64
C LEU A 1 6.81 12.74 -24.33
N VAL A 2 7.69 13.22 -23.45
CA VAL A 2 7.95 12.56 -22.16
C VAL A 2 7.15 13.29 -21.10
N ILE A 3 6.12 12.66 -20.55
CA ILE A 3 5.38 13.19 -19.40
C ILE A 3 6.16 12.78 -18.15
N ARG A 4 6.77 13.74 -17.46
CA ARG A 4 7.36 13.53 -16.13
C ARG A 4 6.40 14.12 -15.10
N GLY A 5 5.65 13.26 -14.42
CA GLY A 5 4.97 13.66 -13.19
C GLY A 5 6.02 13.74 -12.09
N THR A 6 6.38 14.93 -11.64
CA THR A 6 7.06 15.07 -10.35
C THR A 6 6.03 14.74 -9.27
N GLY A 7 6.30 13.72 -8.45
CA GLY A 7 5.45 13.41 -7.31
C GLY A 7 5.25 14.66 -6.45
N TRP A 8 4.01 14.88 -5.99
CA TRP A 8 3.68 16.08 -5.22
C TRP A 8 4.27 16.08 -3.81
N LEU A 9 4.73 14.90 -3.38
CA LEU A 9 5.34 14.64 -2.09
C LEU A 9 6.75 14.08 -2.31
N ASP A 10 7.65 14.45 -1.40
CA ASP A 10 9.00 13.93 -1.35
C ASP A 10 9.00 12.47 -0.86
N HIS A 11 10.18 11.86 -0.87
CA HIS A 11 10.39 10.48 -0.47
C HIS A 11 10.78 10.36 1.02
N GLY A 12 10.60 9.16 1.57
CA GLY A 12 11.00 8.83 2.94
C GLY A 12 10.33 9.71 3.99
N GLU A 13 11.10 10.09 5.01
CA GLU A 13 10.62 10.87 6.16
C GLU A 13 10.10 12.27 5.77
N GLN A 14 10.71 12.91 4.77
CA GLN A 14 10.24 14.21 4.28
C GLN A 14 8.85 14.10 3.65
N GLY A 15 8.60 13.02 2.90
CA GLY A 15 7.27 12.72 2.38
C GLY A 15 6.23 12.50 3.50
N LEU A 16 6.59 11.76 4.56
CA LEU A 16 5.69 11.55 5.70
C LEU A 16 5.34 12.87 6.40
N GLU A 17 6.31 13.76 6.57
CA GLU A 17 6.06 15.08 7.17
C GLU A 17 5.13 15.93 6.32
N GLN A 18 5.32 15.89 5.00
CA GLN A 18 4.44 16.58 4.07
C GLN A 18 3.01 16.01 4.13
N ILE A 19 2.85 14.69 4.24
CA ILE A 19 1.54 14.04 4.41
C ILE A 19 0.87 14.50 5.72
N ARG A 20 1.62 14.59 6.82
CA ARG A 20 1.09 15.05 8.12
C ARG A 20 0.49 16.45 8.03
N GLN A 21 1.14 17.33 7.27
CA GLN A 21 0.72 18.73 7.09
C GLN A 21 -0.40 18.93 6.04
N VAL A 22 -0.89 17.86 5.39
CA VAL A 22 -1.98 17.98 4.42
C VAL A 22 -3.25 18.48 5.11
N PRO A 23 -3.83 19.60 4.64
CA PRO A 23 -5.08 20.12 5.20
C PRO A 23 -6.27 19.26 4.76
N LEU A 24 -7.13 18.92 5.71
CA LEU A 24 -8.36 18.16 5.46
C LEU A 24 -9.58 19.07 5.37
N LYS A 25 -9.71 19.97 6.34
CA LYS A 25 -10.85 20.88 6.44
C LYS A 25 -10.47 22.09 7.28
N THR A 26 -11.04 23.24 6.95
CA THR A 26 -11.03 24.40 7.85
C THR A 26 -12.36 24.49 8.61
N VAL A 27 -12.29 24.62 9.93
CA VAL A 27 -13.44 24.79 10.82
C VAL A 27 -13.21 26.04 11.65
N ASP A 28 -14.11 27.01 11.57
CA ASP A 28 -14.04 28.27 12.32
C ASP A 28 -12.69 28.99 12.22
N GLY A 29 -12.09 28.95 11.03
CA GLY A 29 -10.78 29.58 10.74
C GLY A 29 -9.56 28.76 11.18
N THR A 30 -9.76 27.61 11.83
CA THR A 30 -8.68 26.68 12.18
C THR A 30 -8.58 25.58 11.13
N THR A 31 -7.40 25.39 10.56
CA THR A 31 -7.13 24.30 9.61
C THR A 31 -6.84 23.01 10.37
N VAL A 32 -7.63 21.98 10.10
CA VAL A 32 -7.41 20.62 10.57
C VAL A 32 -6.59 19.87 9.52
N THR A 33 -5.47 19.30 9.97
CA THR A 33 -4.50 18.56 9.17
C THR A 33 -4.63 17.05 9.38
N VAL A 34 -3.96 16.24 8.56
CA VAL A 34 -3.89 14.78 8.76
C VAL A 34 -3.31 14.44 10.13
N SER A 35 -2.28 15.16 10.60
CA SER A 35 -1.68 14.92 11.93
C SER A 35 -2.64 15.16 13.09
N ASP A 36 -3.68 15.98 12.91
CA ASP A 36 -4.66 16.25 13.96
C ASP A 36 -5.64 15.07 14.18
N VAL A 37 -5.75 14.18 13.19
CA VAL A 37 -6.76 13.10 13.19
C VAL A 37 -6.18 11.69 13.03
N ALA A 38 -4.90 11.56 12.65
CA ALA A 38 -4.29 10.27 12.36
C ALA A 38 -2.77 10.24 12.61
N GLN A 39 -2.25 9.04 12.89
CA GLN A 39 -0.82 8.78 12.89
C GLN A 39 -0.34 8.41 11.48
N VAL A 40 0.71 9.07 11.00
CA VAL A 40 1.32 8.81 9.69
C VAL A 40 2.67 8.14 9.90
N ALA A 41 2.82 6.91 9.42
CA ALA A 41 4.05 6.12 9.53
C ALA A 41 4.22 5.21 8.30
N LEU A 42 5.46 4.80 8.05
CA LEU A 42 5.74 3.71 7.11
C LEU A 42 5.35 2.38 7.76
N GLY A 43 4.38 1.69 7.17
CA GLY A 43 3.99 0.35 7.56
C GLY A 43 4.75 -0.72 6.79
N SER A 44 4.61 -1.98 7.24
CA SER A 44 5.01 -3.14 6.44
C SER A 44 4.26 -3.14 5.11
N GLU A 45 4.95 -3.44 4.02
CA GLU A 45 4.33 -3.60 2.70
C GLU A 45 3.22 -4.65 2.77
N ILE A 46 1.96 -4.24 2.55
CA ILE A 46 0.87 -5.19 2.32
C ILE A 46 1.06 -5.71 0.90
N ARG A 47 1.52 -6.95 0.76
CA ARG A 47 1.57 -7.64 -0.53
C ARG A 47 0.15 -7.85 -1.05
N GLN A 48 -0.37 -6.89 -1.80
CA GLN A 48 -1.60 -7.05 -2.58
C GLN A 48 -1.33 -8.18 -3.59
N GLY A 49 -2.04 -9.30 -3.47
CA GLY A 49 -1.87 -10.47 -4.34
C GLY A 49 -1.07 -11.63 -3.77
N ALA A 50 -0.73 -11.61 -2.47
CA ALA A 50 -0.32 -12.80 -1.75
C ALA A 50 -1.47 -13.84 -1.76
N VAL A 51 -1.29 -14.92 -2.52
CA VAL A 51 -2.22 -16.05 -2.57
C VAL A 51 -1.55 -17.26 -1.93
N THR A 52 -2.27 -17.96 -1.04
CA THR A 52 -1.77 -19.20 -0.45
C THR A 52 -1.90 -20.32 -1.49
N MET A 53 -0.77 -20.90 -1.91
CA MET A 53 -0.81 -22.06 -2.80
C MET A 53 -1.14 -23.31 -1.99
N SER A 54 -2.23 -23.97 -2.36
CA SER A 54 -2.57 -25.28 -1.83
C SER A 54 -2.63 -26.29 -2.96
N ARG A 55 -2.12 -27.50 -2.72
CA ARG A 55 -2.16 -28.62 -3.66
C ARG A 55 -2.91 -29.77 -3.00
N LYS A 56 -3.86 -30.38 -3.71
CA LYS A 56 -4.45 -31.65 -3.27
C LYS A 56 -3.59 -32.81 -3.73
N ASN A 57 -3.26 -33.72 -2.82
CA ASN A 57 -2.61 -34.98 -3.17
C ASN A 57 -3.63 -35.99 -3.73
N ALA A 58 -3.14 -37.14 -4.21
CA ALA A 58 -3.98 -38.17 -4.85
C ALA A 58 -5.08 -38.71 -3.93
N ASP A 59 -4.89 -38.59 -2.61
CA ASP A 59 -5.83 -39.02 -1.57
C ASP A 59 -6.83 -37.92 -1.19
N GLY A 60 -6.80 -36.77 -1.87
CA GLY A 60 -7.73 -35.65 -1.69
C GLY A 60 -7.40 -34.69 -0.55
N ASN A 61 -6.30 -34.92 0.17
CA ASN A 61 -5.86 -34.07 1.28
C ASN A 61 -5.18 -32.80 0.76
N VAL A 62 -5.46 -31.67 1.42
CA VAL A 62 -4.92 -30.35 1.04
C VAL A 62 -3.56 -30.15 1.72
N GLU A 63 -2.50 -30.03 0.92
CA GLU A 63 -1.17 -29.63 1.36
C GLU A 63 -0.97 -28.14 1.14
N ASN A 64 -0.62 -27.42 2.21
CA ASN A 64 -0.28 -26.00 2.14
C ASN A 64 1.18 -25.84 1.72
N LEU A 65 1.42 -25.20 0.57
CA LEU A 65 2.74 -25.02 -0.02
C LEU A 65 3.33 -23.62 0.24
N GLY A 66 2.68 -22.82 1.08
CA GLY A 66 3.12 -21.49 1.47
C GLY A 66 2.51 -20.34 0.66
N GLU A 67 3.04 -19.15 0.89
CA GLU A 67 2.58 -17.90 0.27
C GLU A 67 3.29 -17.68 -1.07
N ILE A 68 2.51 -17.45 -2.13
CA ILE A 68 3.03 -17.15 -3.47
C ILE A 68 2.48 -15.81 -3.94
N VAL A 69 3.31 -15.02 -4.62
CA VAL A 69 2.87 -13.80 -5.32
C VAL A 69 2.45 -14.20 -6.73
N SER A 70 1.14 -14.25 -7.00
CA SER A 70 0.64 -14.57 -8.34
C SER A 70 0.71 -13.34 -9.23
N GLY A 71 1.87 -13.11 -9.86
CA GLY A 71 1.92 -12.28 -11.06
C GLY A 71 1.11 -12.95 -12.17
N ILE A 72 0.18 -12.22 -12.80
CA ILE A 72 -0.61 -12.74 -13.93
C ILE A 72 0.37 -13.10 -15.05
N VAL A 73 0.60 -14.40 -15.26
CA VAL A 73 1.25 -14.88 -16.49
C VAL A 73 0.14 -15.03 -17.53
N LEU A 74 0.00 -14.04 -18.40
CA LEU A 74 -0.65 -14.22 -19.69
C LEU A 74 0.17 -15.23 -20.49
N LYS A 75 -0.19 -16.50 -20.38
CA LYS A 75 0.22 -17.51 -21.35
C LYS A 75 -0.53 -17.22 -22.65
N ARG A 76 0.23 -16.99 -23.72
CA ARG A 76 -0.27 -16.96 -25.10
C ARG A 76 -1.02 -18.25 -25.42
#